data_AF-A0A7X2MTN5-F1
#
_entry.id   AF-A0A7X2MTN5-F1
#
_cell.length_a   1.000
_cell.length_b   1.000
_cell.length_c   1.000
_cell.angle_alpha   90.00
_cell.angle_beta   90.00
_cell.angle_gamma   90.00
#
_symmetry.space_group_name_H-M   'P 1'
#
loop_
_entity.id
_entity.type
_entity.pdbx_description
1 polymer ?
#
loop_
_entity_poly.entity_id
_entity_poly.type
_entity_poly.pdbx_seq_one_letter_code
_entity_poly.pdbx_strand_id
1 'polypeptide(L)'
;HHIDDCIECGACAYVCPSNIPLVQYYRQEKAELRAIDLEAKRTLEAKARFEARQARLEREKQAREARHEEAKQRVARTDTSELAAAKARVKARQTAEPDEATLEAQREARHAQARLRQAEAQAETQPVTR
;
A
#
# COMPACT_ATOMS: atom_id res chain seq x y z
N HIS A 1 7.49 50.45 -20.42
CA HIS A 1 6.39 51.41 -20.68
C HIS A 1 5.20 50.99 -19.84
N HIS A 2 4.70 51.87 -18.98
CA HIS A 2 3.68 51.57 -17.97
C HIS A 2 2.40 52.35 -18.31
N ILE A 3 1.45 51.68 -18.98
CA ILE A 3 0.12 52.28 -19.25
C ILE A 3 -0.67 52.49 -17.96
N ASP A 4 -0.39 51.67 -16.95
CA ASP A 4 -1.05 51.72 -15.64
C ASP A 4 -0.81 53.03 -14.89
N ASP A 5 0.32 53.70 -15.17
CA ASP A 5 0.69 54.99 -14.56
C ASP A 5 -0.16 56.16 -15.07
N CYS A 6 -0.84 56.01 -16.21
CA CYS A 6 -1.74 57.04 -16.73
C CYS A 6 -2.93 57.23 -15.79
N ILE A 7 -3.29 58.45 -15.38
CA ILE A 7 -4.45 58.68 -14.50
C ILE A 7 -5.76 59.00 -15.26
N GLU A 8 -5.75 58.85 -16.59
CA GLU A 8 -6.92 59.07 -17.45
C GLU A 8 -7.54 60.47 -17.35
N CYS A 9 -6.72 61.50 -17.06
CA CYS A 9 -7.14 62.89 -16.88
C CYS A 9 -7.64 63.58 -18.15
N GLY A 10 -7.40 63.00 -19.34
CA GLY A 10 -7.90 63.58 -20.59
C GLY A 10 -6.98 64.59 -21.28
N ALA A 11 -5.89 65.02 -20.64
CA ALA A 11 -5.00 66.05 -21.19
C ALA A 11 -4.46 65.70 -22.59
N CYS A 12 -4.13 64.43 -22.82
CA CYS A 12 -3.61 63.95 -24.10
C CYS A 12 -4.62 64.06 -25.24
N ALA A 13 -5.91 63.87 -24.95
CA ALA A 13 -6.98 63.98 -25.95
C ALA A 13 -7.29 65.45 -26.28
N TYR A 14 -7.18 66.35 -25.29
CA TYR A 14 -7.39 67.78 -25.47
C TYR A 14 -6.28 68.47 -26.27
N VAL A 15 -5.01 68.10 -26.03
CA VAL A 15 -3.85 68.70 -26.69
C VAL A 15 -3.64 68.15 -28.11
N CYS A 16 -4.26 67.03 -28.47
CA CYS A 16 -4.00 66.36 -29.75
C CYS A 16 -4.61 67.14 -30.93
N PRO A 17 -3.79 67.62 -31.91
CA PRO A 17 -4.28 68.34 -33.08
C PRO A 17 -5.13 67.48 -34.03
N SER A 18 -5.00 66.16 -33.92
CA SER A 18 -5.74 65.19 -34.74
C SER A 18 -7.08 64.76 -34.12
N ASN A 19 -7.45 65.31 -32.95
CA ASN A 19 -8.69 64.99 -32.23
C ASN A 19 -8.92 63.48 -31.98
N ILE A 20 -7.83 62.73 -31.74
CA ILE A 20 -7.87 61.28 -31.49
C ILE A 20 -8.32 61.03 -30.04
N PRO A 21 -9.30 60.13 -29.79
CA PRO A 21 -9.80 59.83 -28.45
C PRO A 21 -8.87 58.88 -27.66
N LEU A 22 -7.59 59.25 -27.48
CA LEU A 22 -6.56 58.42 -26.83
C LEU A 22 -6.97 57.86 -25.47
N VAL A 23 -7.72 58.63 -24.68
CA VAL A 23 -8.16 58.21 -23.33
C VAL A 23 -9.14 57.04 -23.38
N GLN A 24 -9.94 56.91 -24.45
CA GLN A 24 -10.85 55.76 -24.61
C GLN A 24 -10.05 54.47 -24.85
N TYR A 25 -9.02 54.53 -25.70
CA TYR A 25 -8.14 53.40 -25.94
C TYR A 25 -7.38 53.00 -24.67
N TYR A 26 -6.81 53.96 -23.94
CA TYR A 26 -6.13 53.65 -22.68
C TYR A 26 -7.05 53.01 -21.64
N ARG A 27 -8.31 53.46 -21.55
CA ARG A 27 -9.30 52.85 -20.66
C ARG A 27 -9.61 51.41 -21.03
N GLN A 28 -9.77 51.14 -22.32
CA GLN A 28 -10.00 49.80 -22.83
C GLN A 28 -8.81 48.90 -22.51
N GLU A 29 -7.59 49.31 -22.89
CA GLU A 29 -6.37 48.53 -22.68
C GLU A 29 -6.14 48.25 -21.19
N LYS A 30 -6.36 49.24 -20.31
CA LYS A 30 -6.30 49.04 -18.86
C LYS A 30 -7.38 48.11 -18.32
N ALA A 31 -8.57 48.12 -18.90
CA ALA A 31 -9.61 47.18 -18.51
C ALA A 31 -9.24 45.75 -18.90
N GLU A 32 -8.68 45.57 -20.11
CA GLU A 32 -8.17 44.28 -20.60
C GLU A 32 -7.01 43.76 -19.73
N LEU A 33 -6.03 44.60 -19.42
CA LEU A 33 -4.92 44.24 -18.53
C LEU A 33 -5.40 43.83 -17.14
N ARG A 34 -6.34 44.59 -16.55
CA ARG A 34 -6.94 44.24 -15.25
C ARG A 34 -7.69 42.90 -15.30
N ALA A 35 -8.34 42.59 -16.42
CA ALA A 35 -9.02 41.31 -16.61
C ALA A 35 -8.01 40.15 -16.65
N ILE A 36 -6.93 40.30 -17.41
CA ILE A 36 -5.83 39.33 -17.50
C ILE A 36 -5.21 39.11 -16.12
N ASP A 37 -4.91 40.17 -15.37
CA ASP A 37 -4.35 40.06 -14.02
C ASP A 37 -5.27 39.33 -13.05
N LEU A 38 -6.59 39.59 -13.14
CA LEU A 38 -7.59 38.91 -12.32
C LEU A 38 -7.67 37.42 -12.66
N GLU A 39 -7.64 37.07 -13.95
CA GLU A 39 -7.61 35.67 -14.40
C GLU A 39 -6.32 34.96 -13.98
N ALA A 40 -5.17 35.64 -14.07
CA ALA A 40 -3.90 35.12 -13.60
C ALA A 40 -3.95 34.83 -12.08
N LYS A 41 -4.46 35.77 -11.27
CA LYS A 41 -4.64 35.56 -9.82
C LYS A 41 -5.53 34.37 -9.52
N ARG A 42 -6.69 34.25 -10.18
CA ARG A 42 -7.59 33.10 -10.04
C ARG A 42 -6.92 31.78 -10.39
N THR A 43 -6.13 31.77 -11.46
CA THR A 43 -5.37 30.59 -11.90
C THR A 43 -4.31 30.20 -10.88
N LEU A 44 -3.57 31.17 -10.33
CA LEU A 44 -2.57 30.93 -9.29
C LEU A 44 -3.20 30.34 -8.02
N GLU A 45 -4.33 30.90 -7.58
CA GLU A 45 -5.06 30.34 -6.43
C GLU A 45 -5.55 28.91 -6.69
N ALA A 46 -6.09 28.64 -7.88
CA ALA A 46 -6.54 27.31 -8.26
C ALA A 46 -5.39 26.30 -8.28
N LYS A 47 -4.23 26.69 -8.84
CA LYS A 47 -3.00 25.88 -8.83
C LYS A 47 -2.53 25.60 -7.40
N ALA A 48 -2.45 26.61 -6.54
CA ALA A 48 -2.05 26.44 -5.15
C ALA A 48 -2.98 25.47 -4.39
N ARG A 49 -4.30 25.57 -4.58
CA ARG A 49 -5.27 24.62 -4.00
C ARG A 49 -5.07 23.20 -4.52
N PHE A 50 -4.81 23.05 -5.81
CA PHE A 50 -4.59 21.76 -6.44
C PHE A 50 -3.30 21.09 -5.95
N GLU A 51 -2.19 21.82 -5.93
CA GLU A 51 -0.89 21.35 -5.45
C GLU A 51 -0.97 20.95 -3.96
N ALA A 52 -1.63 21.75 -3.12
CA ALA A 52 -1.85 21.39 -1.72
C ALA A 52 -2.67 20.10 -1.56
N ARG A 53 -3.66 19.87 -2.42
CA ARG A 53 -4.43 18.62 -2.44
C ARG A 53 -3.58 17.45 -2.89
N GLN A 54 -2.77 17.61 -3.95
CA GLN A 54 -1.86 16.56 -4.43
C GLN A 54 -0.84 16.17 -3.36
N ALA A 55 -0.21 17.15 -2.72
CA ALA A 55 0.76 16.92 -1.65
C ALA A 55 0.15 16.20 -0.43
N ARG A 56 -1.14 16.42 -0.13
CA ARG A 56 -1.85 15.64 0.90
C ARG A 56 -2.07 14.20 0.46
N LEU A 57 -2.60 13.99 -0.75
CA LEU A 57 -2.88 12.66 -1.28
C LEU A 57 -1.61 11.82 -1.45
N GLU A 58 -0.51 12.42 -1.88
CA GLU A 58 0.77 11.75 -2.04
C GLU A 58 1.34 11.30 -0.68
N ARG A 59 1.29 12.16 0.35
CA ARG A 59 1.68 11.79 1.71
C ARG A 59 0.83 10.65 2.27
N GLU A 60 -0.49 10.71 2.05
CA GLU A 60 -1.38 9.63 2.48
C GLU A 60 -1.09 8.32 1.73
N LYS A 61 -0.79 8.39 0.42
CA LYS A 61 -0.43 7.24 -0.39
C LYS A 61 0.88 6.61 0.08
N GLN A 62 1.92 7.42 0.26
CA GLN A 62 3.22 6.98 0.79
C GLN A 62 3.08 6.36 2.19
N ALA A 63 2.28 6.96 3.07
CA ALA A 63 2.04 6.40 4.40
C ALA A 63 1.30 5.05 4.36
N ARG A 64 0.37 4.87 3.41
CA ARG A 64 -0.30 3.57 3.21
C ARG A 64 0.66 2.53 2.66
N GLU A 65 1.45 2.90 1.65
CA GLU A 65 2.46 2.02 1.04
C GLU A 65 3.50 1.58 2.08
N ALA A 66 4.03 2.51 2.88
CA ALA A 66 4.95 2.20 3.98
C ALA A 66 4.34 1.23 5.00
N ARG A 67 3.09 1.46 5.44
CA ARG A 67 2.39 0.53 6.34
C ARG A 67 2.20 -0.85 5.73
N HIS A 68 1.89 -0.92 4.43
CA HIS A 68 1.76 -2.19 3.72
C HIS A 68 3.11 -2.90 3.57
N GLU A 69 4.20 -2.17 3.31
CA GLU A 69 5.55 -2.72 3.24
C GLU A 69 6.02 -3.22 4.60
N GLU A 70 5.83 -2.45 5.67
CA GLU A 70 6.14 -2.85 7.04
C GLU A 70 5.35 -4.12 7.43
N ALA A 71 4.06 -4.19 7.08
CA ALA A 71 3.25 -5.38 7.32
C ALA A 71 3.77 -6.60 6.53
N LYS A 72 4.11 -6.44 5.25
CA LYS A 72 4.72 -7.50 4.43
C LYS A 72 6.05 -7.97 5.01
N GLN A 73 6.92 -7.04 5.43
CA GLN A 73 8.21 -7.35 6.04
C GLN A 73 8.01 -8.08 7.38
N ARG A 74 7.04 -7.67 8.20
CA ARG A 74 6.73 -8.33 9.48
C ARG A 74 6.29 -9.78 9.26
N VAL A 75 5.39 -10.02 8.31
CA VAL A 75 4.93 -11.38 7.97
C VAL A 75 6.08 -12.22 7.40
N ALA A 76 6.86 -11.68 6.47
CA ALA A 76 8.03 -12.39 5.95
C ALA A 76 9.05 -12.75 7.04
N ARG A 77 9.27 -11.87 8.02
CA ARG A 77 10.14 -12.12 9.18
C ARG A 77 9.58 -13.20 10.11
N THR A 78 8.27 -13.22 10.37
CA THR A 78 7.67 -14.29 11.16
C THR A 78 7.76 -15.63 10.44
N ASP A 79 7.41 -15.68 9.15
CA ASP A 79 7.44 -16.90 8.34
C ASP A 79 8.86 -17.48 8.27
N THR A 80 9.87 -16.65 8.05
CA THR A 80 11.28 -17.10 8.06
C THR A 80 11.71 -17.65 9.42
N SER A 81 11.29 -17.03 10.53
CA SER A 81 11.60 -17.51 11.88
C SER A 81 10.90 -18.85 12.20
N GLU A 82 9.65 -19.02 11.78
CA GLU A 82 8.87 -20.24 11.97
C GLU A 82 9.43 -21.39 11.13
N LEU A 83 9.77 -21.13 9.86
CA LEU A 83 10.42 -22.10 8.97
C LEU A 83 11.80 -22.52 9.50
N ALA A 84 12.59 -21.59 10.05
CA ALA A 84 13.87 -21.91 10.68
C ALA A 84 13.69 -22.78 11.93
N ALA A 85 12.72 -22.47 12.78
CA ALA A 85 12.39 -23.25 13.97
C ALA A 85 11.88 -24.66 13.61
N ALA A 86 11.04 -24.79 12.58
CA ALA A 86 10.56 -26.09 12.09
C ALA A 86 11.72 -26.96 11.57
N LYS A 87 12.63 -26.38 10.78
CA LYS A 87 13.84 -27.07 10.31
C LYS A 87 14.74 -27.53 11.46
N ALA A 88 14.91 -26.70 12.50
CA ALA A 88 15.67 -27.08 13.69
C ALA A 88 15.03 -28.25 14.46
N ARG A 89 13.70 -28.27 14.60
CA ARG A 89 12.96 -29.37 15.25
C ARG A 89 13.09 -30.69 14.48
N VAL A 90 12.98 -30.65 13.15
CA VAL A 90 13.15 -31.85 12.31
C VAL A 90 14.58 -32.37 12.42
N LYS A 91 15.58 -31.48 12.36
CA LYS A 91 16.99 -31.86 12.51
C LYS A 91 17.28 -32.47 13.89
N ALA A 92 16.70 -31.90 14.96
CA ALA A 92 16.85 -32.43 16.33
C ALA A 92 16.15 -33.78 16.52
N ARG A 93 15.00 -34.01 15.86
CA ARG A 93 14.35 -35.32 15.82
C ARG A 93 15.20 -36.36 15.10
N GLN A 94 15.79 -36.02 13.96
CA GLN A 94 16.66 -36.93 13.20
C GLN A 94 17.91 -37.38 13.97
N THR A 95 18.45 -36.54 14.86
CA THR A 95 19.59 -36.92 15.72
C THR A 95 19.21 -37.74 16.96
N ALA A 96 17.91 -37.87 17.25
CA ALA A 96 17.38 -38.55 18.43
C ALA A 96 16.51 -39.78 18.08
N GLU A 97 16.53 -40.23 16.82
CA GLU A 97 15.83 -41.45 16.41
C GLU A 97 16.41 -42.66 17.18
N PRO A 98 15.56 -43.52 17.79
CA PRO A 98 16.00 -44.82 18.27
C PRO A 98 16.32 -45.73 17.09
N ASP A 99 17.39 -46.54 17.18
CA ASP A 99 17.88 -47.43 16.12
C ASP A 99 16.73 -48.15 15.39
N GLU A 100 16.71 -48.15 14.05
CA GLU A 100 15.61 -48.72 13.22
C GLU A 100 15.19 -50.13 13.67
N ALA A 101 16.14 -50.94 14.12
CA ALA A 101 15.91 -52.28 14.68
C ALA A 101 14.94 -52.30 15.88
N THR A 102 14.94 -51.28 16.72
CA THR A 102 14.02 -51.18 17.88
C THR A 102 12.61 -50.79 17.46
N LEU A 103 12.45 -50.04 16.36
CA LEU A 103 11.14 -49.69 15.81
C LEU A 103 10.50 -50.87 15.09
N GLU A 104 11.29 -51.69 14.40
CA GLU A 104 10.84 -52.93 13.76
C GLU A 104 10.40 -53.98 14.79
N ALA A 105 11.20 -54.19 15.84
CA ALA A 105 10.85 -55.10 16.94
C ALA A 105 9.53 -54.71 17.65
N GLN A 106 9.28 -53.40 17.83
CA GLN A 106 8.03 -52.92 18.41
C GLN A 106 6.81 -53.15 17.50
N ARG A 107 6.98 -53.11 16.17
CA ARG A 107 5.91 -53.40 15.21
C ARG A 107 5.56 -54.89 15.21
N GLU A 108 6.57 -55.75 15.20
CA GLU A 108 6.38 -57.20 15.27
C GLU A 108 5.68 -57.61 16.58
N ALA A 109 6.07 -57.03 17.71
CA ALA A 109 5.42 -57.27 19.00
C ALA A 109 3.93 -56.89 19.00
N ARG A 110 3.55 -55.77 18.37
CA ARG A 110 2.14 -55.38 18.25
C ARG A 110 1.35 -56.33 17.36
N HIS A 111 1.94 -56.79 16.26
CA HIS A 111 1.32 -57.78 15.39
C HIS A 111 1.14 -59.14 16.07
N ALA A 112 2.11 -59.58 16.86
CA ALA A 112 2.01 -60.80 17.66
C ALA A 112 0.88 -60.70 18.70
N GLN A 113 0.80 -59.59 19.43
CA GLN A 113 -0.29 -59.34 20.39
C GLN A 113 -1.67 -59.31 19.73
N ALA A 114 -1.79 -58.72 18.53
CA ALA A 114 -3.05 -58.72 17.79
C ALA A 114 -3.48 -60.14 17.36
N ARG A 115 -2.53 -60.99 16.95
CA ARG A 115 -2.80 -62.40 16.62
C ARG A 115 -3.23 -63.21 17.83
N LEU A 116 -2.61 -62.98 19.00
CA LEU A 116 -3.02 -63.63 20.25
C LEU A 116 -4.46 -63.27 20.64
N ARG A 117 -4.82 -61.98 20.59
CA ARG A 117 -6.20 -61.54 20.86
C ARG A 117 -7.21 -62.09 19.86
N GLN A 118 -6.82 -62.26 18.60
CA GLN A 118 -7.67 -62.91 17.59
C GLN A 118 -7.86 -64.40 17.88
N ALA A 119 -6.82 -65.10 18.32
CA ALA A 119 -6.90 -66.50 18.70
C ALA A 119 -7.74 -66.70 19.98
N GLU A 120 -7.61 -65.81 20.97
CA GLU A 120 -8.46 -65.79 22.17
C GLU A 120 -9.92 -65.54 21.81
N ALA A 121 -10.21 -64.55 20.97
CA ALA A 121 -11.57 -64.28 20.50
C ALA A 121 -12.15 -65.45 19.68
N GLN A 122 -11.33 -66.14 18.87
CA GLN A 122 -11.76 -67.33 18.13
C GLN A 122 -12.05 -68.52 19.06
N ALA A 123 -11.25 -68.70 20.13
CA ALA A 123 -11.47 -69.72 21.15
C ALA A 123 -12.75 -69.46 21.97
N GLU A 124 -13.07 -68.19 22.26
CA GLU A 124 -14.32 -67.80 22.93
C GLU A 124 -15.57 -68.06 22.07
N THR A 125 -15.44 -68.05 20.74
CA THR A 125 -16.57 -68.25 19.81
C THR A 125 -16.84 -69.72 19.43
N GLN A 126 -16.06 -70.69 19.90
CA GLN A 126 -16.22 -72.11 19.56
C GLN A 126 -17.26 -72.78 20.50
N PRO A 127 -18.43 -73.24 20.01
CA PRO A 127 -19.44 -73.86 20.87
C PRO A 127 -19.04 -75.29 21.24
N VAL A 128 -19.04 -75.61 22.55
CA VAL A 128 -18.89 -76.97 23.06
C VAL A 128 -20.13 -77.77 22.68
N THR A 129 -20.02 -78.67 21.69
CA THR A 129 -21.06 -79.68 21.42
C THR A 129 -20.48 -81.08 21.43
N ARG A 130 -21.15 -81.87 22.27
CA ARG A 130 -21.04 -83.26 22.71
C ARG A 130 -21.24 -84.30 21.61
#